data_AF-A0AAV8FGE9-F1
#
_entry.id   AF-A0AAV8FGE9-F1
#
_cell.length_a   1.000
_cell.length_b   1.000
_cell.length_c   1.000
_cell.angle_alpha   90.00
_cell.angle_beta   90.00
_cell.angle_gamma   90.00
#
_symmetry.space_group_name_H-M   'P 1'
#
loop_
_entity.id
_entity.type
_entity.pdbx_description
1 polymer ?
#
loop_
_entity_poly.entity_id
_entity_poly.type
_entity_poly.pdbx_seq_one_letter_code
_entity_poly.pdbx_strand_id
1 'polypeptide(L)'
;MGIKGLTKLLADNAPKSIKETKFDSYFGRKIAIDASMSIYQFLIVVGRTGMDTLTNDAGDVTSHLQGMFNRTIRLLEAGIKPLYVFDGLPPDLKKQELAKRYSKRDDATKDLSAALEEGDKDAIEKFSKRTVKVTRQHNEDCKRLLRLMGVPVIEAPCEAEAQCAALCKDDKVYAVASEDMDSLTFGAPRFLRHLMDPSSKKIPVMEFEISKVLEELQLSMDQFIDLCILSGCDYCESIKGIGGQTALKLIRQYGCIETMLENINKERYQIPENWPYQEARRLFKDPNVSLDVPELKWSPPDEEGIVNFLVNENGFNQDRVTKAIEKIKTAKSKSSQGRLESFFKPIANTSTPLKRKETGDKPSMAAATSKKSKPAGGRKK
;
A
#
# COMPACT_ATOMS: atom_id res chain seq x y z
N MET A 1 7.53 -6.89 -7.40
CA MET A 1 6.89 -5.95 -8.32
C MET A 1 7.39 -4.58 -7.89
N GLY A 2 7.58 -3.70 -8.86
CA GLY A 2 8.19 -2.40 -8.67
C GLY A 2 9.64 -2.37 -8.18
N ILE A 3 10.06 -1.19 -7.70
CA ILE A 3 11.47 -0.84 -7.48
C ILE A 3 12.14 -1.75 -6.44
N LYS A 4 13.08 -2.57 -6.91
CA LYS A 4 13.80 -3.57 -6.11
C LYS A 4 14.59 -2.91 -4.96
N GLY A 5 14.14 -3.19 -3.74
CA GLY A 5 14.83 -2.78 -2.51
C GLY A 5 14.62 -1.32 -2.06
N LEU A 6 13.77 -0.54 -2.75
CA LEU A 6 13.60 0.89 -2.48
C LEU A 6 13.21 1.20 -1.03
N THR A 7 12.32 0.41 -0.40
CA THR A 7 11.96 0.60 1.01
C THR A 7 13.17 0.54 1.95
N LYS A 8 14.13 -0.37 1.69
CA LYS A 8 15.37 -0.41 2.48
C LYS A 8 16.28 0.78 2.13
N LEU A 9 16.41 1.13 0.85
CA LEU A 9 17.22 2.28 0.43
C LEU A 9 16.78 3.58 1.14
N LEU A 10 15.46 3.79 1.26
CA LEU A 10 14.87 4.91 1.98
C LEU A 10 15.07 4.80 3.50
N ALA A 11 14.91 3.61 4.10
CA ALA A 11 15.20 3.43 5.52
C ALA A 11 16.67 3.70 5.87
N ASP A 12 17.60 3.32 4.98
CA ASP A 12 19.04 3.51 5.13
C ASP A 12 19.49 4.99 4.90
N ASN A 13 18.82 5.75 4.02
CA ASN A 13 19.29 7.08 3.56
C ASN A 13 18.32 8.27 3.73
N ALA A 14 17.03 8.02 3.91
CA ALA A 14 15.95 9.01 4.04
C ALA A 14 14.94 8.62 5.15
N PRO A 15 15.39 8.40 6.40
CA PRO A 15 14.54 7.83 7.44
C PRO A 15 13.42 8.77 7.92
N LYS A 16 13.52 10.09 7.74
CA LYS A 16 12.45 11.04 8.09
C LYS A 16 11.36 11.11 7.01
N SER A 17 11.64 10.59 5.80
CA SER A 17 10.62 10.43 4.76
C SER A 17 9.64 9.30 5.05
N ILE A 18 9.94 8.43 6.03
CA ILE A 18 9.13 7.30 6.46
C ILE A 18 8.56 7.59 7.85
N LYS A 19 7.26 7.31 8.06
CA LYS A 19 6.59 7.50 9.34
C LYS A 19 5.65 6.34 9.65
N GLU A 20 5.84 5.70 10.80
CA GLU A 20 4.87 4.74 11.32
C GLU A 20 3.64 5.47 11.89
N THR A 21 2.46 5.13 11.38
CA THR A 21 1.18 5.73 11.77
C THR A 21 0.15 4.65 12.11
N LYS A 22 -0.61 4.84 13.20
CA LYS A 22 -1.70 3.91 13.58
C LYS A 22 -2.82 3.96 12.55
N PHE A 23 -3.37 2.80 12.20
CA PHE A 23 -4.46 2.63 11.23
C PHE A 23 -5.64 3.60 11.43
N ASP A 24 -6.06 3.82 12.67
CA ASP A 24 -7.21 4.67 13.00
C ASP A 24 -6.93 6.17 12.79
N SER A 25 -5.66 6.57 12.66
CA SER A 25 -5.26 7.97 12.42
C SER A 25 -5.70 8.48 11.03
N TYR A 26 -6.06 7.57 10.11
CA TYR A 26 -6.57 7.88 8.78
C TYR A 26 -8.09 8.08 8.73
N PHE A 27 -8.78 8.10 9.88
CA PHE A 27 -10.21 8.45 9.98
C PHE A 27 -10.55 9.71 9.15
N GLY A 28 -11.57 9.63 8.31
CA GLY A 28 -12.03 10.69 7.43
C GLY A 28 -11.19 10.94 6.18
N ARG A 29 -10.04 10.29 6.00
CA ARG A 29 -9.21 10.44 4.78
C ARG A 29 -9.80 9.64 3.61
N LYS A 30 -9.82 10.26 2.42
CA LYS A 30 -9.97 9.56 1.14
C LYS A 30 -8.64 8.91 0.76
N ILE A 31 -8.61 7.64 0.39
CA ILE A 31 -7.37 6.93 0.03
C ILE A 31 -7.61 6.14 -1.26
N ALA A 32 -6.75 6.33 -2.27
CA ALA A 32 -6.76 5.49 -3.48
C ALA A 32 -6.00 4.19 -3.22
N ILE A 33 -6.55 3.06 -3.63
CA ILE A 33 -6.06 1.71 -3.32
C ILE A 33 -5.88 0.94 -4.63
N ASP A 34 -4.67 0.41 -4.82
CA ASP A 34 -4.37 -0.60 -5.83
C ASP A 34 -5.19 -1.88 -5.56
N ALA A 35 -6.15 -2.15 -6.45
CA ALA A 35 -6.99 -3.33 -6.37
C ALA A 35 -6.25 -4.61 -6.79
N SER A 36 -5.36 -4.54 -7.78
CA SER A 36 -4.68 -5.70 -8.37
C SER A 36 -3.75 -6.41 -7.38
N MET A 37 -2.89 -5.66 -6.69
CA MET A 37 -2.02 -6.21 -5.64
C MET A 37 -2.84 -6.71 -4.44
N SER A 38 -3.96 -6.04 -4.14
CA SER A 38 -4.89 -6.47 -3.08
C SER A 38 -5.55 -7.82 -3.41
N ILE A 39 -6.06 -8.00 -4.64
CA ILE A 39 -6.71 -9.24 -5.10
C ILE A 39 -5.71 -10.40 -5.14
N TYR A 40 -4.48 -10.16 -5.62
CA TYR A 40 -3.41 -11.16 -5.60
C TYR A 40 -3.07 -11.64 -4.18
N GLN A 41 -2.98 -10.72 -3.21
CA GLN A 41 -2.80 -11.08 -1.80
C GLN A 41 -3.97 -11.92 -1.25
N PHE A 42 -5.21 -11.60 -1.62
CA PHE A 42 -6.37 -12.36 -1.15
C PHE A 42 -6.38 -13.80 -1.67
N LEU A 43 -6.10 -14.03 -2.97
CA LEU A 43 -6.05 -15.37 -3.57
C LEU A 43 -4.92 -16.27 -3.02
N ILE A 44 -3.89 -15.69 -2.39
CA ILE A 44 -2.76 -16.40 -1.77
C ILE A 44 -2.98 -16.70 -0.28
N VAL A 45 -3.76 -15.87 0.42
CA VAL A 45 -3.84 -15.87 1.90
C VAL A 45 -5.22 -16.22 2.44
N VAL A 46 -6.30 -15.89 1.74
CA VAL A 46 -7.67 -16.01 2.26
C VAL A 46 -8.19 -17.43 2.04
N GLY A 47 -8.36 -18.18 3.12
CA GLY A 47 -9.00 -19.50 3.08
C GLY A 47 -8.25 -20.56 2.27
N ARG A 48 -6.92 -20.44 2.17
CA ARG A 48 -6.04 -21.41 1.48
C ARG A 48 -5.33 -22.32 2.48
N THR A 49 -5.35 -23.63 2.23
CA THR A 49 -4.57 -24.63 2.98
C THR A 49 -4.01 -25.68 2.03
N GLY A 50 -2.70 -25.66 1.74
CA GLY A 50 -2.12 -26.56 0.74
C GLY A 50 -2.65 -26.23 -0.65
N MET A 51 -3.43 -27.15 -1.25
CA MET A 51 -4.13 -26.90 -2.51
C MET A 51 -5.55 -26.31 -2.33
N ASP A 52 -6.18 -26.56 -1.18
CA ASP A 52 -7.56 -26.15 -0.95
C ASP A 52 -7.68 -24.62 -0.98
N THR A 53 -8.73 -24.12 -1.62
CA THR A 53 -9.12 -22.71 -1.65
C THR A 53 -10.62 -22.59 -1.45
N LEU A 54 -11.10 -21.43 -0.98
CA LEU A 54 -12.55 -21.20 -0.91
C LEU A 54 -13.12 -21.08 -2.32
N THR A 55 -14.14 -21.89 -2.61
CA THR A 55 -14.94 -21.84 -3.83
C THR A 55 -16.43 -21.67 -3.52
N ASN A 56 -17.24 -21.43 -4.56
CA ASN A 56 -18.69 -21.69 -4.54
C ASN A 56 -18.96 -23.18 -4.87
N ASP A 57 -20.24 -23.57 -4.96
CA ASP A 57 -20.69 -24.93 -5.31
C ASP A 57 -20.35 -25.34 -6.76
N ALA A 58 -20.05 -24.38 -7.64
CA ALA A 58 -19.61 -24.62 -9.02
C ALA A 58 -18.09 -24.81 -9.16
N GLY A 59 -17.32 -24.57 -8.09
CA GLY A 59 -15.85 -24.64 -8.08
C GLY A 59 -15.14 -23.33 -8.41
N ASP A 60 -15.85 -22.22 -8.63
CA ASP A 60 -15.25 -20.90 -8.81
C ASP A 60 -14.64 -20.40 -7.50
N VAL A 61 -13.39 -19.96 -7.52
CA VAL A 61 -12.69 -19.44 -6.34
C VAL A 61 -13.36 -18.16 -5.84
N THR A 62 -13.71 -18.06 -4.56
CA THR A 62 -14.38 -16.90 -3.92
C THR A 62 -13.47 -16.11 -2.97
N SER A 63 -12.20 -16.48 -2.88
CA SER A 63 -11.22 -15.93 -1.92
C SER A 63 -10.96 -14.43 -2.12
N HIS A 64 -11.04 -13.92 -3.36
CA HIS A 64 -10.95 -12.49 -3.67
C HIS A 64 -12.14 -11.70 -3.15
N LEU A 65 -13.37 -12.22 -3.32
CA LEU A 65 -14.59 -11.63 -2.78
C LEU A 65 -14.54 -11.55 -1.24
N GLN A 66 -14.21 -12.65 -0.56
CA GLN A 66 -14.13 -12.63 0.91
C GLN A 66 -13.05 -11.66 1.40
N GLY A 67 -11.88 -11.64 0.76
CA GLY A 67 -10.81 -10.70 1.07
C GLY A 67 -11.24 -9.25 0.89
N MET A 68 -11.78 -8.90 -0.28
CA MET A 68 -12.18 -7.55 -0.65
C MET A 68 -13.32 -7.03 0.25
N PHE A 69 -14.34 -7.85 0.52
CA PHE A 69 -15.47 -7.51 1.38
C PHE A 69 -14.99 -7.14 2.79
N ASN A 70 -14.31 -8.07 3.48
CA ASN A 70 -13.85 -7.86 4.85
C ASN A 70 -12.82 -6.75 4.98
N ARG A 71 -11.96 -6.55 3.96
CA ARG A 71 -10.97 -5.47 3.95
C ARG A 71 -11.63 -4.10 3.84
N THR A 72 -12.57 -3.97 2.91
CA THR A 72 -13.33 -2.74 2.66
C THR A 72 -14.20 -2.38 3.86
N ILE A 73 -14.85 -3.36 4.50
CA ILE A 73 -15.58 -3.16 5.76
C ILE A 73 -14.66 -2.58 6.84
N ARG A 74 -13.48 -3.17 7.09
CA ARG A 74 -12.55 -2.66 8.12
C ARG A 74 -12.10 -1.22 7.84
N LEU A 75 -11.85 -0.85 6.58
CA LEU A 75 -11.49 0.51 6.20
C LEU A 75 -12.63 1.49 6.53
N LEU A 76 -13.86 1.14 6.13
CA LEU A 76 -15.06 1.93 6.42
C LEU A 76 -15.32 2.03 7.94
N GLU A 77 -15.17 0.94 8.71
CA GLU A 77 -15.34 0.91 10.16
C GLU A 77 -14.37 1.86 10.89
N ALA A 78 -13.16 2.05 10.35
CA ALA A 78 -12.19 3.04 10.82
C ALA A 78 -12.40 4.45 10.23
N GLY A 79 -13.53 4.68 9.54
CA GLY A 79 -13.89 5.96 8.91
C GLY A 79 -13.03 6.36 7.72
N ILE A 80 -12.19 5.46 7.19
CA ILE A 80 -11.43 5.67 5.96
C ILE A 80 -12.42 5.60 4.79
N LYS A 81 -12.20 6.43 3.76
CA LYS A 81 -13.01 6.49 2.54
C LYS A 81 -12.21 5.89 1.38
N PRO A 82 -12.25 4.55 1.19
CA PRO A 82 -11.44 3.88 0.17
C PRO A 82 -11.99 4.13 -1.24
N LEU A 83 -11.08 4.30 -2.19
CA LEU A 83 -11.34 4.36 -3.62
C LEU A 83 -10.48 3.26 -4.25
N TYR A 84 -11.08 2.30 -4.94
CA TYR A 84 -10.30 1.24 -5.59
C TYR A 84 -10.00 1.58 -7.04
N VAL A 85 -8.76 1.36 -7.45
CA VAL A 85 -8.29 1.54 -8.82
C VAL A 85 -7.80 0.20 -9.35
N PHE A 86 -8.31 -0.20 -10.51
CA PHE A 86 -7.97 -1.44 -11.21
C PHE A 86 -7.11 -1.13 -12.44
N ASP A 87 -6.19 -2.03 -12.78
CA ASP A 87 -5.39 -1.92 -14.01
C ASP A 87 -6.24 -2.00 -15.28
N GLY A 88 -5.81 -1.27 -16.30
CA GLY A 88 -6.26 -1.37 -17.68
C GLY A 88 -5.34 -2.27 -18.51
N LEU A 89 -4.82 -1.72 -19.61
CA LEU A 89 -3.87 -2.45 -20.47
C LEU A 89 -2.43 -2.25 -19.96
N PRO A 90 -1.68 -3.31 -19.63
CA PRO A 90 -0.28 -3.16 -19.23
C PRO A 90 0.57 -2.61 -20.39
N PRO A 91 1.57 -1.77 -20.10
CA PRO A 91 2.37 -1.09 -21.11
C PRO A 91 3.35 -2.06 -21.76
N ASP A 92 3.70 -1.78 -23.03
CA ASP A 92 4.55 -2.63 -23.85
C ASP A 92 5.90 -2.99 -23.21
N LEU A 93 6.47 -2.05 -22.45
CA LEU A 93 7.69 -2.26 -21.66
C LEU A 93 7.58 -3.40 -20.62
N LYS A 94 6.41 -3.54 -19.99
CA LYS A 94 6.15 -4.55 -18.95
C LYS A 94 6.00 -5.97 -19.54
N LYS A 95 5.90 -6.12 -20.87
CA LYS A 95 5.78 -7.43 -21.57
C LYS A 95 6.91 -8.41 -21.18
N GLN A 96 8.15 -7.93 -21.06
CA GLN A 96 9.27 -8.80 -20.67
C GLN A 96 9.14 -9.34 -19.23
N GLU A 97 8.73 -8.49 -18.29
CA GLU A 97 8.54 -8.90 -16.89
C GLU A 97 7.28 -9.76 -16.74
N LEU A 98 6.22 -9.52 -17.52
CA LEU A 98 5.06 -10.42 -17.62
C LEU A 98 5.44 -11.81 -18.17
N ALA A 99 6.33 -11.89 -19.17
CA ALA A 99 6.87 -13.16 -19.65
C ALA A 99 7.74 -13.85 -18.58
N LYS A 100 8.60 -13.11 -17.87
CA LYS A 100 9.39 -13.63 -16.73
C LYS A 100 8.49 -14.13 -15.59
N ARG A 101 7.33 -13.50 -15.34
CA ARG A 101 6.29 -13.98 -14.41
C ARG A 101 5.56 -15.22 -14.93
N TYR A 102 5.35 -15.33 -16.25
CA TYR A 102 4.76 -16.52 -16.85
C TYR A 102 5.68 -17.74 -16.67
N SER A 103 6.96 -17.65 -17.04
CA SER A 103 7.92 -18.76 -16.88
C SER A 103 8.00 -19.22 -15.43
N LYS A 104 8.23 -18.30 -14.49
CA LYS A 104 8.30 -18.61 -13.05
C LYS A 104 7.04 -19.32 -12.51
N ARG A 105 5.88 -19.13 -13.14
CA ARG A 105 4.64 -19.83 -12.78
C ARG A 105 4.56 -21.22 -13.43
N ASP A 106 4.96 -21.35 -14.68
CA ASP A 106 5.07 -22.64 -15.39
C ASP A 106 6.05 -23.57 -14.68
N ASP A 107 7.23 -23.05 -14.30
CA ASP A 107 8.23 -23.75 -13.50
C ASP A 107 7.69 -24.12 -12.12
N ALA A 108 7.05 -23.18 -11.40
CA ALA A 108 6.40 -23.48 -10.13
C ALA A 108 5.19 -24.43 -10.23
N THR A 109 4.67 -24.71 -11.44
CA THR A 109 3.61 -25.70 -11.67
C THR A 109 4.23 -27.09 -11.80
N LYS A 110 5.40 -27.22 -12.45
CA LYS A 110 6.21 -28.45 -12.50
C LYS A 110 6.70 -28.83 -11.10
N ASP A 111 7.23 -27.84 -10.36
CA ASP A 111 7.63 -27.99 -8.95
C ASP A 111 6.46 -28.48 -8.07
N LEU A 112 5.24 -27.98 -8.31
CA LEU A 112 4.04 -28.39 -7.58
C LEU A 112 3.64 -29.84 -7.89
N SER A 113 3.71 -30.28 -9.16
CA SER A 113 3.44 -31.68 -9.51
C SER A 113 4.43 -32.64 -8.85
N ALA A 114 5.73 -32.33 -8.87
CA ALA A 114 6.75 -33.15 -8.19
C ALA A 114 6.50 -33.20 -6.67
N ALA A 115 6.21 -32.07 -6.03
CA ALA A 115 5.89 -32.02 -4.60
C ALA A 115 4.62 -32.82 -4.21
N LEU A 116 3.66 -32.97 -5.13
CA LEU A 116 2.47 -33.81 -4.94
C LEU A 116 2.77 -35.30 -5.08
N GLU A 117 3.67 -35.69 -5.97
CA GLU A 117 4.16 -37.07 -6.11
C GLU A 117 5.03 -37.51 -4.91
N GLU A 118 5.87 -36.60 -4.40
CA GLU A 118 6.70 -36.82 -3.20
C GLU A 118 5.91 -36.69 -1.88
N GLY A 119 4.78 -35.98 -1.88
CA GLY A 119 3.95 -35.76 -0.70
C GLY A 119 4.47 -34.69 0.28
N ASP A 120 5.46 -33.87 -0.12
CA ASP A 120 6.00 -32.79 0.71
C ASP A 120 4.99 -31.64 0.85
N LYS A 121 4.34 -31.59 2.01
CA LYS A 121 3.32 -30.59 2.35
C LYS A 121 3.84 -29.16 2.39
N ASP A 122 5.10 -28.94 2.77
CA ASP A 122 5.70 -27.60 2.85
C ASP A 122 6.08 -27.12 1.44
N ALA A 123 6.54 -28.02 0.57
CA ALA A 123 6.70 -27.74 -0.85
C ALA A 123 5.36 -27.48 -1.55
N ILE A 124 4.33 -28.31 -1.33
CA ILE A 124 2.98 -28.14 -1.88
C ILE A 124 2.44 -26.74 -1.52
N GLU A 125 2.42 -26.37 -0.24
CA GLU A 125 1.95 -25.06 0.26
C GLU A 125 2.72 -23.88 -0.39
N LYS A 126 4.04 -24.03 -0.53
CA LYS A 126 4.97 -23.04 -1.12
C LYS A 126 4.78 -22.86 -2.63
N PHE A 127 4.59 -23.95 -3.38
CA PHE A 127 4.43 -23.91 -4.85
C PHE A 127 2.98 -23.62 -5.26
N SER A 128 2.00 -24.14 -4.52
CA SER A 128 0.56 -23.78 -4.65
C SER A 128 0.32 -22.27 -4.60
N LYS A 129 1.02 -21.54 -3.74
CA LYS A 129 0.93 -20.08 -3.67
C LYS A 129 1.60 -19.35 -4.84
N ARG A 130 2.51 -20.00 -5.56
CA ARG A 130 3.21 -19.47 -6.75
C ARG A 130 2.46 -19.72 -8.06
N THR A 131 1.58 -20.73 -8.11
CA THR A 131 0.74 -20.99 -9.29
C THR A 131 -0.45 -20.02 -9.42
N VAL A 132 -0.73 -19.21 -8.39
CA VAL A 132 -1.86 -18.26 -8.36
C VAL A 132 -1.78 -17.22 -9.50
N LYS A 133 -2.92 -17.01 -10.16
CA LYS A 133 -3.12 -16.02 -11.22
C LYS A 133 -4.40 -15.22 -10.96
N VAL A 134 -4.34 -13.90 -11.04
CA VAL A 134 -5.55 -13.05 -11.09
C VAL A 134 -6.18 -13.19 -12.47
N THR A 135 -7.49 -13.44 -12.54
CA THR A 135 -8.26 -13.52 -13.78
C THR A 135 -9.02 -12.21 -14.02
N ARG A 136 -9.49 -11.99 -15.27
CA ARG A 136 -10.41 -10.87 -15.54
C ARG A 136 -11.69 -11.00 -14.71
N GLN A 137 -12.19 -12.22 -14.52
CA GLN A 137 -13.39 -12.46 -13.71
C GLN A 137 -13.21 -11.97 -12.28
N HIS A 138 -12.08 -12.31 -11.62
CA HIS A 138 -11.82 -11.84 -10.25
C HIS A 138 -11.82 -10.31 -10.14
N ASN A 139 -11.39 -9.59 -11.19
CA ASN A 139 -11.48 -8.15 -11.24
C ASN A 139 -12.94 -7.67 -11.38
N GLU A 140 -13.71 -8.21 -12.32
CA GLU A 140 -15.13 -7.84 -12.48
C GLU A 140 -15.99 -8.16 -11.24
N ASP A 141 -15.74 -9.30 -10.59
CA ASP A 141 -16.39 -9.69 -9.32
C ASP A 141 -16.11 -8.67 -8.22
N CYS A 142 -14.83 -8.27 -8.06
CA CYS A 142 -14.45 -7.25 -7.09
C CYS A 142 -15.03 -5.87 -7.44
N LYS A 143 -15.03 -5.47 -8.72
CA LYS A 143 -15.67 -4.22 -9.17
C LYS A 143 -17.17 -4.24 -8.84
N ARG A 144 -17.87 -5.34 -9.14
CA ARG A 144 -19.31 -5.54 -8.84
C ARG A 144 -19.57 -5.44 -7.34
N LEU A 145 -18.82 -6.19 -6.52
CA LEU A 145 -18.91 -6.14 -5.06
C LEU A 145 -18.72 -4.72 -4.53
N LEU A 146 -17.68 -4.01 -4.95
CA LEU A 146 -17.38 -2.66 -4.46
C LEU A 146 -18.45 -1.64 -4.86
N ARG A 147 -18.98 -1.73 -6.09
CA ARG A 147 -20.13 -0.94 -6.54
C ARG A 147 -21.36 -1.20 -5.65
N LEU A 148 -21.68 -2.46 -5.36
CA LEU A 148 -22.76 -2.87 -4.46
C LEU A 148 -22.54 -2.40 -3.00
N MET A 149 -21.30 -2.37 -2.50
CA MET A 149 -20.95 -1.79 -1.19
C MET A 149 -21.08 -0.26 -1.15
N GLY A 150 -21.39 0.40 -2.26
CA GLY A 150 -21.39 1.86 -2.39
C GLY A 150 -20.00 2.46 -2.21
N VAL A 151 -18.99 1.83 -2.81
CA VAL A 151 -17.58 2.25 -2.78
C VAL A 151 -17.16 2.59 -4.22
N PRO A 152 -16.58 3.77 -4.47
CA PRO A 152 -16.21 4.18 -5.81
C PRO A 152 -15.05 3.32 -6.35
N VAL A 153 -15.12 3.07 -7.66
CA VAL A 153 -14.19 2.24 -8.42
C VAL A 153 -13.77 3.01 -9.67
N ILE A 154 -12.47 3.04 -9.95
CA ILE A 154 -11.89 3.56 -11.19
C ILE A 154 -11.17 2.42 -11.90
N GLU A 155 -11.18 2.47 -13.23
CA GLU A 155 -10.43 1.58 -14.10
C GLU A 155 -9.39 2.47 -14.80
N ALA A 156 -8.10 2.22 -14.56
CA ALA A 156 -7.02 3.01 -15.15
C ALA A 156 -6.90 2.72 -16.65
N PRO A 157 -6.41 3.65 -17.49
CA PRO A 157 -6.06 3.33 -18.88
C PRO A 157 -4.92 2.30 -18.95
N CYS A 158 -4.00 2.38 -17.98
CA CYS A 158 -2.79 1.57 -17.87
C CYS A 158 -2.63 1.06 -16.42
N GLU A 159 -1.56 1.42 -15.72
CA GLU A 159 -1.27 0.97 -14.35
C GLU A 159 -2.14 1.65 -13.28
N ALA A 160 -2.62 0.89 -12.30
CA ALA A 160 -3.38 1.41 -11.17
C ALA A 160 -2.55 2.35 -10.26
N GLU A 161 -1.27 2.04 -10.01
CA GLU A 161 -0.38 2.87 -9.20
C GLU A 161 -0.17 4.27 -9.79
N ALA A 162 -0.10 4.38 -11.12
CA ALA A 162 0.05 5.67 -11.82
C ALA A 162 -1.22 6.52 -11.72
N GLN A 163 -2.39 5.91 -11.95
CA GLN A 163 -3.69 6.57 -11.79
C GLN A 163 -3.93 6.99 -10.34
N CYS A 164 -3.56 6.15 -9.36
CA CYS A 164 -3.58 6.51 -7.94
C CYS A 164 -2.68 7.73 -7.64
N ALA A 165 -1.45 7.74 -8.17
CA ALA A 165 -0.53 8.86 -7.99
C ALA A 165 -1.08 10.17 -8.55
N ALA A 166 -1.69 10.15 -9.75
CA ALA A 166 -2.37 11.30 -10.34
C ALA A 166 -3.52 11.82 -9.45
N LEU A 167 -4.40 10.93 -8.98
CA LEU A 167 -5.48 11.28 -8.05
C LEU A 167 -4.98 11.90 -6.73
N CYS A 168 -3.78 11.54 -6.30
CA CYS A 168 -3.15 12.09 -5.10
C CYS A 168 -2.42 13.42 -5.36
N LYS A 169 -2.00 13.72 -6.59
CA LYS A 169 -1.49 15.03 -7.01
C LYS A 169 -2.62 16.05 -7.15
N ASP A 170 -3.78 15.62 -7.64
CA ASP A 170 -4.99 16.42 -7.84
C ASP A 170 -5.75 16.77 -6.53
N ASP A 171 -5.20 16.45 -5.34
CA ASP A 171 -5.87 16.49 -4.03
C ASP A 171 -7.23 15.71 -3.95
N LYS A 172 -7.57 14.91 -4.97
CA LYS A 172 -8.79 14.07 -5.00
C LYS A 172 -8.76 12.99 -3.90
N VAL A 173 -7.58 12.52 -3.53
CA VAL A 173 -7.31 11.64 -2.36
C VAL A 173 -6.12 12.14 -1.52
N TYR A 174 -6.06 11.74 -0.25
CA TYR A 174 -5.00 12.14 0.70
C TYR A 174 -3.66 11.43 0.46
N ALA A 175 -3.73 10.16 0.02
CA ALA A 175 -2.61 9.26 -0.21
C ALA A 175 -3.00 8.11 -1.13
N VAL A 176 -1.98 7.44 -1.68
CA VAL A 176 -2.07 6.14 -2.37
C VAL A 176 -1.76 5.01 -1.40
N ALA A 177 -2.38 3.84 -1.54
CA ALA A 177 -2.06 2.63 -0.80
C ALA A 177 -1.84 1.43 -1.73
N SER A 178 -0.62 0.90 -1.71
CA SER A 178 -0.23 -0.41 -2.27
C SER A 178 0.92 -0.97 -1.44
N GLU A 179 1.32 -2.21 -1.70
CA GLU A 179 2.65 -2.71 -1.30
C GLU A 179 3.72 -2.44 -2.36
N ASP A 180 3.31 -2.00 -3.56
CA ASP A 180 4.21 -1.66 -4.65
C ASP A 180 4.69 -0.19 -4.57
N MET A 181 6.01 -0.02 -4.55
CA MET A 181 6.65 1.29 -4.34
C MET A 181 6.63 2.18 -5.60
N ASP A 182 6.25 1.68 -6.78
CA ASP A 182 6.27 2.46 -8.03
C ASP A 182 5.28 3.64 -8.01
N SER A 183 4.29 3.62 -7.09
CA SER A 183 3.49 4.80 -6.74
C SER A 183 4.34 6.05 -6.44
N LEU A 184 5.53 5.87 -5.84
CA LEU A 184 6.45 6.97 -5.55
C LEU A 184 7.23 7.44 -6.78
N THR A 185 7.54 6.59 -7.76
CA THR A 185 8.20 7.01 -9.02
C THR A 185 7.23 7.68 -9.99
N PHE A 186 5.95 7.30 -9.96
CA PHE A 186 4.87 8.12 -10.53
C PHE A 186 4.62 9.43 -9.75
N GLY A 187 5.31 9.64 -8.62
CA GLY A 187 5.31 10.90 -7.86
C GLY A 187 4.08 11.11 -6.98
N ALA A 188 3.52 10.05 -6.40
CA ALA A 188 2.44 10.17 -5.40
C ALA A 188 2.91 11.02 -4.19
N PRO A 189 2.23 12.14 -3.85
CA PRO A 189 2.63 12.99 -2.73
C PRO A 189 2.73 12.27 -1.38
N ARG A 190 1.81 11.33 -1.13
CA ARG A 190 1.84 10.40 0.01
C ARG A 190 1.54 8.98 -0.43
N PHE A 191 2.28 8.03 0.12
CA PHE A 191 2.15 6.61 -0.17
C PHE A 191 2.11 5.78 1.13
N LEU A 192 1.23 4.79 1.20
CA LEU A 192 0.90 4.03 2.42
C LEU A 192 1.10 2.52 2.21
N ARG A 193 2.07 1.94 2.92
CA ARG A 193 2.23 0.48 3.03
C ARG A 193 1.60 -0.06 4.31
N HIS A 194 1.23 -1.34 4.27
CA HIS A 194 0.56 -2.10 5.35
C HIS A 194 -0.84 -1.61 5.72
N LEU A 195 -1.44 -0.68 4.97
CA LEU A 195 -2.84 -0.28 5.15
C LEU A 195 -3.80 -1.47 4.90
N MET A 196 -3.48 -2.29 3.90
CA MET A 196 -4.27 -3.47 3.51
C MET A 196 -3.92 -4.73 4.32
N ASP A 197 -2.92 -4.70 5.20
CA ASP A 197 -2.41 -5.89 5.89
C ASP A 197 -3.38 -6.39 7.00
N PRO A 198 -3.51 -7.70 7.29
CA PRO A 198 -4.40 -8.22 8.34
C PRO A 198 -4.14 -7.61 9.73
N SER A 199 -5.21 -7.25 10.44
CA SER A 199 -5.12 -6.67 11.79
C SER A 199 -4.46 -7.61 12.81
N SER A 200 -4.53 -8.92 12.57
CA SER A 200 -3.81 -9.96 13.33
C SER A 200 -2.28 -9.80 13.30
N LYS A 201 -1.71 -9.23 12.23
CA LYS A 201 -0.25 -8.97 12.14
C LYS A 201 0.22 -7.84 13.05
N LYS A 202 -0.67 -6.92 13.46
CA LYS A 202 -0.38 -5.73 14.29
C LYS A 202 0.71 -4.79 13.75
N ILE A 203 0.99 -4.83 12.44
CA ILE A 203 1.98 -3.96 11.77
C ILE A 203 1.40 -2.53 11.65
N PRO A 204 2.18 -1.47 11.95
CA PRO A 204 1.76 -0.08 11.72
C PRO A 204 1.74 0.26 10.22
N VAL A 205 0.93 1.27 9.84
CA VAL A 205 0.93 1.76 8.45
C VAL A 205 2.18 2.61 8.24
N MET A 206 3.03 2.25 7.29
CA MET A 206 4.18 3.09 6.90
C MET A 206 3.73 4.15 5.90
N GLU A 207 3.80 5.41 6.31
CA GLU A 207 3.51 6.60 5.51
C GLU A 207 4.82 7.15 4.93
N PHE A 208 4.91 7.20 3.60
CA PHE A 208 6.02 7.77 2.84
C PHE A 208 5.59 9.10 2.22
N GLU A 209 6.45 10.12 2.27
CA GLU A 209 6.18 11.45 1.69
C GLU A 209 7.26 11.82 0.67
N ILE A 210 6.90 11.96 -0.61
CA ILE A 210 7.87 12.11 -1.71
C ILE A 210 8.72 13.39 -1.58
N SER A 211 8.16 14.47 -1.03
CA SER A 211 8.86 15.72 -0.68
C SER A 211 10.13 15.45 0.15
N LYS A 212 9.99 14.66 1.22
CA LYS A 212 11.06 14.31 2.16
C LYS A 212 12.02 13.27 1.59
N VAL A 213 11.53 12.37 0.74
CA VAL A 213 12.39 11.45 -0.02
C VAL A 213 13.38 12.26 -0.87
N LEU A 214 12.89 13.24 -1.62
CA LEU A 214 13.72 14.11 -2.47
C LEU A 214 14.65 15.01 -1.63
N GLU A 215 14.15 15.56 -0.52
CA GLU A 215 14.92 16.39 0.43
C GLU A 215 16.11 15.64 1.05
N GLU A 216 15.88 14.46 1.65
CA GLU A 216 16.93 13.71 2.34
C GLU A 216 17.88 12.98 1.39
N LEU A 217 17.39 12.51 0.23
CA LEU A 217 18.27 11.98 -0.82
C LEU A 217 19.04 13.08 -1.56
N GLN A 218 18.62 14.35 -1.44
CA GLN A 218 19.17 15.50 -2.18
C GLN A 218 19.11 15.29 -3.70
N LEU A 219 17.94 14.86 -4.19
CA LEU A 219 17.68 14.54 -5.60
C LEU A 219 16.47 15.32 -6.11
N SER A 220 16.47 15.67 -7.41
CA SER A 220 15.22 16.04 -8.09
C SER A 220 14.36 14.82 -8.41
N MET A 221 13.09 15.04 -8.78
CA MET A 221 12.17 13.96 -9.16
C MET A 221 12.70 13.12 -10.34
N ASP A 222 13.32 13.76 -11.34
CA ASP A 222 13.91 13.07 -12.48
C ASP A 222 15.07 12.16 -12.07
N GLN A 223 15.92 12.64 -11.16
CA GLN A 223 17.03 11.86 -10.61
C GLN A 223 16.55 10.71 -9.72
N PHE A 224 15.42 10.88 -9.03
CA PHE A 224 14.77 9.81 -8.27
C PHE A 224 14.17 8.74 -9.17
N ILE A 225 13.59 9.10 -10.32
CA ILE A 225 13.14 8.16 -11.35
C ILE A 225 14.34 7.37 -11.91
N ASP A 226 15.44 8.05 -12.26
CA ASP A 226 16.67 7.42 -12.73
C ASP A 226 17.30 6.47 -11.69
N LEU A 227 17.34 6.88 -10.41
CA LEU A 227 17.75 6.05 -9.29
C LEU A 227 16.91 4.76 -9.21
N CYS A 228 15.61 4.86 -9.41
CA CYS A 228 14.69 3.73 -9.33
C CYS A 228 14.79 2.80 -10.54
N ILE A 229 14.98 3.34 -11.73
CA ILE A 229 15.31 2.59 -12.96
C ILE A 229 16.61 1.79 -12.76
N LEU A 230 17.67 2.43 -12.27
CA LEU A 230 18.96 1.77 -11.97
C LEU A 230 18.90 0.79 -10.80
N SER A 231 18.00 0.99 -9.83
CA SER A 231 17.71 0.01 -8.78
C SER A 231 16.99 -1.23 -9.33
N GLY A 232 16.29 -1.06 -10.46
CA GLY A 232 15.56 -2.08 -11.19
C GLY A 232 14.05 -2.00 -10.92
N CYS A 233 13.33 -1.45 -11.89
CA CYS A 233 11.86 -1.43 -11.96
C CYS A 233 11.31 -2.67 -12.71
N ASP A 234 10.01 -2.67 -13.01
CA ASP A 234 9.32 -3.70 -13.81
C ASP A 234 9.27 -3.39 -15.32
N TYR A 235 9.73 -2.20 -15.77
CA TYR A 235 9.62 -1.70 -17.15
C TYR A 235 10.89 -1.89 -18.01
N CYS A 236 12.04 -2.11 -17.40
CA CYS A 236 13.29 -2.36 -18.12
C CYS A 236 14.19 -3.34 -17.35
N GLU A 237 15.22 -3.87 -18.01
CA GLU A 237 16.23 -4.67 -17.34
C GLU A 237 17.06 -3.84 -16.35
N SER A 238 17.73 -4.50 -15.40
CA SER A 238 18.58 -3.85 -14.38
C SER A 238 20.04 -4.26 -14.57
N ILE A 239 20.93 -3.27 -14.68
CA ILE A 239 22.37 -3.50 -14.92
C ILE A 239 22.98 -4.35 -13.80
N LYS A 240 23.62 -5.47 -14.17
CA LYS A 240 24.19 -6.43 -13.21
C LYS A 240 25.28 -5.76 -12.35
N GLY A 241 25.16 -5.90 -11.03
CA GLY A 241 26.07 -5.28 -10.06
C GLY A 241 25.70 -3.84 -9.67
N ILE A 242 24.65 -3.27 -10.26
CA ILE A 242 24.02 -2.03 -9.79
C ILE A 242 22.72 -2.39 -9.06
N GLY A 243 22.56 -1.82 -7.88
CA GLY A 243 21.35 -1.85 -7.07
C GLY A 243 21.30 -0.57 -6.22
N GLY A 244 20.22 -0.34 -5.47
CA GLY A 244 19.91 0.98 -4.89
C GLY A 244 21.08 1.78 -4.26
N GLN A 245 21.89 1.16 -3.41
CA GLN A 245 23.02 1.84 -2.75
C GLN A 245 24.19 2.18 -3.71
N THR A 246 24.32 1.46 -4.83
CA THR A 246 25.25 1.79 -5.93
C THR A 246 24.63 2.84 -6.85
N ALA A 247 23.35 2.67 -7.20
CA ALA A 247 22.61 3.61 -8.04
C ALA A 247 22.55 5.02 -7.42
N LEU A 248 22.32 5.15 -6.12
CA LEU A 248 22.30 6.43 -5.40
C LEU A 248 23.65 7.16 -5.47
N LYS A 249 24.77 6.42 -5.43
CA LYS A 249 26.11 6.99 -5.60
C LYS A 249 26.35 7.46 -7.03
N LEU A 250 25.96 6.65 -8.02
CA LEU A 250 26.11 6.97 -9.45
C LEU A 250 25.27 8.19 -9.84
N ILE A 251 24.02 8.29 -9.39
CA ILE A 251 23.15 9.45 -9.67
C ILE A 251 23.63 10.72 -8.97
N ARG A 252 24.13 10.62 -7.72
CA ARG A 252 24.78 11.76 -7.04
C ARG A 252 26.11 12.18 -7.71
N GLN A 253 26.78 11.30 -8.43
CA GLN A 253 28.04 11.58 -9.14
C GLN A 253 27.83 12.15 -10.55
N TYR A 254 26.90 11.58 -11.32
CA TYR A 254 26.74 11.87 -12.76
C TYR A 254 25.44 12.62 -13.11
N GLY A 255 24.57 12.88 -12.14
CA GLY A 255 23.30 13.58 -12.37
C GLY A 255 22.20 12.67 -12.91
N CYS A 256 22.42 12.03 -14.07
CA CYS A 256 21.44 11.19 -14.78
C CYS A 256 22.06 9.90 -15.35
N ILE A 257 21.22 9.04 -15.93
CA ILE A 257 21.64 7.80 -16.59
C ILE A 257 22.53 8.06 -17.82
N GLU A 258 22.24 9.05 -18.66
CA GLU A 258 23.02 9.37 -19.88
C GLU A 258 24.50 9.56 -19.55
N THR A 259 24.82 10.54 -18.70
CA THR A 259 26.19 10.87 -18.30
C THR A 259 26.85 9.75 -17.48
N MET A 260 26.06 8.92 -16.78
CA MET A 260 26.56 7.71 -16.14
C MET A 260 27.02 6.67 -17.18
N LEU A 261 26.26 6.43 -18.26
CA LEU A 261 26.60 5.45 -19.30
C LEU A 261 27.82 5.86 -20.15
N GLU A 262 28.08 7.17 -20.25
CA GLU A 262 29.29 7.73 -20.85
C GLU A 262 30.55 7.42 -20.02
N ASN A 263 30.45 7.56 -18.69
CA ASN A 263 31.60 7.58 -17.77
C ASN A 263 31.83 6.27 -16.98
N ILE A 264 30.91 5.29 -17.06
CA ILE A 264 31.01 4.02 -16.34
C ILE A 264 32.05 3.07 -16.95
N ASN A 265 32.76 2.31 -16.10
CA ASN A 265 33.61 1.21 -16.57
C ASN A 265 32.73 0.08 -17.17
N LYS A 266 32.79 -0.07 -18.50
CA LYS A 266 31.98 -1.01 -19.30
C LYS A 266 32.48 -2.46 -19.24
N GLU A 267 33.70 -2.70 -18.75
CA GLU A 267 34.25 -4.03 -18.51
C GLU A 267 33.59 -4.67 -17.26
N ARG A 268 33.39 -3.85 -16.22
CA ARG A 268 32.77 -4.22 -14.95
C ARG A 268 31.24 -4.27 -15.04
N TYR A 269 30.64 -3.35 -15.81
CA TYR A 269 29.19 -3.19 -15.88
C TYR A 269 28.69 -3.46 -17.30
N GLN A 270 28.17 -4.68 -17.49
CA GLN A 270 27.49 -5.09 -18.72
C GLN A 270 26.14 -4.36 -18.84
N ILE A 271 26.09 -3.36 -19.72
CA ILE A 271 24.89 -2.61 -20.09
C ILE A 271 24.13 -3.45 -21.15
N PRO A 272 22.81 -3.66 -21.03
CA PRO A 272 22.04 -4.36 -22.06
C PRO A 272 22.07 -3.61 -23.41
N GLU A 273 22.14 -4.35 -24.52
CA GLU A 273 21.98 -3.76 -25.85
C GLU A 273 20.53 -3.24 -26.00
N ASN A 274 20.37 -2.03 -26.57
CA ASN A 274 19.08 -1.35 -26.73
C ASN A 274 18.26 -1.23 -25.41
N TRP A 275 18.94 -0.97 -24.29
CA TRP A 275 18.31 -0.82 -22.96
C TRP A 275 17.29 0.33 -22.92
N PRO A 276 15.98 0.07 -22.74
CA PRO A 276 14.91 1.06 -22.95
C PRO A 276 14.65 1.92 -21.69
N TYR A 277 15.71 2.54 -21.15
CA TYR A 277 15.62 3.32 -19.93
C TYR A 277 14.95 4.69 -20.16
N GLN A 278 15.03 5.25 -21.37
CA GLN A 278 14.45 6.55 -21.72
C GLN A 278 12.92 6.44 -21.85
N GLU A 279 12.43 5.33 -22.41
CA GLU A 279 11.02 4.97 -22.49
C GLU A 279 10.46 4.67 -21.09
N ALA A 280 11.20 3.95 -20.24
CA ALA A 280 10.84 3.72 -18.84
C ALA A 280 10.78 5.03 -18.04
N ARG A 281 11.75 5.94 -18.22
CA ARG A 281 11.74 7.28 -17.62
C ARG A 281 10.52 8.08 -18.09
N ARG A 282 10.23 8.06 -19.40
CA ARG A 282 9.04 8.73 -19.95
C ARG A 282 7.76 8.18 -19.34
N LEU A 283 7.63 6.85 -19.22
CA LEU A 283 6.47 6.19 -18.61
C LEU A 283 6.23 6.66 -17.18
N PHE A 284 7.27 6.85 -16.36
CA PHE A 284 7.12 7.38 -15.01
C PHE A 284 6.79 8.89 -14.96
N LYS A 285 7.34 9.68 -15.88
CA LYS A 285 7.12 11.14 -15.94
C LYS A 285 5.78 11.55 -16.55
N ASP A 286 5.34 10.82 -17.57
CA ASP A 286 4.20 11.09 -18.45
C ASP A 286 3.33 9.82 -18.59
N PRO A 287 2.74 9.30 -17.48
CA PRO A 287 1.97 8.07 -17.51
C PRO A 287 0.59 8.26 -18.15
N ASN A 288 0.10 7.23 -18.85
CA ASN A 288 -1.25 7.20 -19.40
C ASN A 288 -2.30 7.02 -18.28
N VAL A 289 -2.86 8.14 -17.80
CA VAL A 289 -3.87 8.22 -16.73
C VAL A 289 -5.09 8.99 -17.20
N SER A 290 -6.27 8.64 -16.70
CA SER A 290 -7.47 9.46 -16.92
C SER A 290 -7.39 10.73 -16.07
N LEU A 291 -7.57 11.87 -16.73
CA LEU A 291 -7.71 13.19 -16.11
C LEU A 291 -9.19 13.49 -15.78
N ASP A 292 -10.10 13.08 -16.67
CA ASP A 292 -11.54 13.12 -16.46
C ASP A 292 -11.96 11.96 -15.55
N VAL A 293 -11.90 12.25 -14.25
CA VAL A 293 -12.32 11.34 -13.19
C VAL A 293 -13.55 11.95 -12.51
N PRO A 294 -14.70 11.25 -12.50
CA PRO A 294 -15.93 11.78 -11.94
C PRO A 294 -15.85 11.99 -10.42
N GLU A 295 -16.78 12.78 -9.89
CA GLU A 295 -16.83 13.13 -8.47
C GLU A 295 -16.94 11.87 -7.58
N LEU A 296 -15.94 11.67 -6.73
CA LEU A 296 -15.80 10.49 -5.88
C LEU A 296 -16.91 10.42 -4.83
N LYS A 297 -17.87 9.50 -5.02
CA LYS A 297 -19.06 9.34 -4.17
C LYS A 297 -19.09 7.97 -3.49
N TRP A 298 -19.48 7.96 -2.22
CA TRP A 298 -19.67 6.77 -1.38
C TRP A 298 -21.15 6.67 -1.02
N SER A 299 -21.96 6.04 -1.88
CA SER A 299 -23.41 5.85 -1.67
C SER A 299 -23.71 4.89 -0.50
N PRO A 300 -24.96 4.78 -0.03
CA PRO A 300 -25.39 3.63 0.78
C PRO A 300 -25.09 2.30 0.07
N PRO A 301 -24.89 1.19 0.81
CA PRO A 301 -24.78 -0.14 0.21
C PRO A 301 -26.14 -0.61 -0.34
N ASP A 302 -26.10 -1.37 -1.43
CA ASP A 302 -27.21 -2.14 -1.97
C ASP A 302 -27.33 -3.45 -1.19
N GLU A 303 -28.24 -3.49 -0.21
CA GLU A 303 -28.33 -4.62 0.72
C GLU A 303 -28.82 -5.90 0.03
N GLU A 304 -29.81 -5.78 -0.86
CA GLU A 304 -30.37 -6.90 -1.64
C GLU A 304 -29.36 -7.40 -2.68
N GLY A 305 -28.69 -6.49 -3.39
CA GLY A 305 -27.67 -6.84 -4.37
C GLY A 305 -26.41 -7.48 -3.75
N ILE A 306 -25.97 -7.03 -2.57
CA ILE A 306 -24.88 -7.71 -1.81
C ILE A 306 -25.32 -9.12 -1.39
N VAL A 307 -26.55 -9.27 -0.88
CA VAL A 307 -27.06 -10.59 -0.48
C VAL A 307 -27.16 -11.52 -1.69
N ASN A 308 -27.76 -11.10 -2.81
CA ASN A 308 -27.86 -11.95 -4.00
C ASN A 308 -26.48 -12.34 -4.53
N PHE A 309 -25.56 -11.38 -4.66
CA PHE A 309 -24.26 -11.66 -5.24
C PHE A 309 -23.36 -12.53 -4.35
N LEU A 310 -23.34 -12.30 -3.03
CA LEU A 310 -22.49 -13.10 -2.14
C LEU A 310 -23.16 -14.43 -1.75
N VAL A 311 -24.45 -14.43 -1.39
CA VAL A 311 -25.13 -15.63 -0.87
C VAL A 311 -25.61 -16.50 -2.02
N ASN A 312 -26.45 -15.98 -2.90
CA ASN A 312 -27.16 -16.78 -3.90
C ASN A 312 -26.23 -17.21 -5.06
N GLU A 313 -25.33 -16.33 -5.50
CA GLU A 313 -24.41 -16.60 -6.62
C GLU A 313 -23.05 -17.18 -6.19
N ASN A 314 -22.61 -16.95 -4.94
CA ASN A 314 -21.26 -17.30 -4.47
C ASN A 314 -21.22 -18.14 -3.17
N GLY A 315 -22.36 -18.60 -2.64
CA GLY A 315 -22.42 -19.54 -1.52
C GLY A 315 -22.01 -18.99 -0.15
N PHE A 316 -21.90 -17.67 0.02
CA PHE A 316 -21.54 -17.08 1.32
C PHE A 316 -22.67 -17.27 2.35
N ASN A 317 -22.33 -17.56 3.60
CA ASN A 317 -23.31 -17.70 4.66
C ASN A 317 -24.10 -16.39 4.92
N GLN A 318 -25.41 -16.44 4.72
CA GLN A 318 -26.36 -15.33 4.88
C GLN A 318 -26.14 -14.51 6.15
N ASP A 319 -26.11 -15.14 7.33
CA ASP A 319 -25.94 -14.47 8.62
C ASP A 319 -24.68 -13.61 8.69
N ARG A 320 -23.56 -14.09 8.13
CA ARG A 320 -22.30 -13.35 8.08
C ARG A 320 -22.40 -12.17 7.12
N VAL A 321 -23.09 -12.32 5.98
CA VAL A 321 -23.31 -11.24 5.02
C VAL A 321 -24.23 -10.15 5.60
N THR A 322 -25.36 -10.50 6.19
CA THR A 322 -26.27 -9.53 6.85
C THR A 322 -25.57 -8.78 7.98
N LYS A 323 -24.83 -9.48 8.86
CA LYS A 323 -24.07 -8.84 9.96
C LYS A 323 -22.93 -7.94 9.45
N ALA A 324 -22.42 -8.21 8.25
CA ALA A 324 -21.42 -7.37 7.57
C ALA A 324 -22.04 -6.12 6.91
N ILE A 325 -23.24 -6.23 6.33
CA ILE A 325 -24.00 -5.09 5.79
C ILE A 325 -24.32 -4.07 6.90
N GLU A 326 -24.76 -4.53 8.07
CA GLU A 326 -25.00 -3.64 9.22
C GLU A 326 -23.75 -2.91 9.72
N LYS A 327 -22.56 -3.53 9.60
CA LYS A 327 -21.28 -2.84 9.84
C LYS A 327 -21.03 -1.74 8.82
N ILE A 328 -21.31 -1.96 7.53
CA ILE A 328 -21.15 -0.93 6.48
C ILE A 328 -22.08 0.27 6.75
N LYS A 329 -23.34 0.02 7.13
CA LYS A 329 -24.33 1.05 7.49
C LYS A 329 -23.87 1.85 8.70
N THR A 330 -23.46 1.17 9.77
CA THR A 330 -22.93 1.76 11.02
C THR A 330 -21.61 2.52 10.81
N ALA A 331 -20.78 2.08 9.87
CA ALA A 331 -19.54 2.75 9.50
C ALA A 331 -19.81 4.06 8.75
N LYS A 332 -20.71 4.04 7.75
CA LYS A 332 -21.00 5.20 6.91
C LYS A 332 -21.67 6.34 7.70
N SER A 333 -22.55 6.04 8.67
CA SER A 333 -23.12 7.07 9.55
C SER A 333 -22.06 7.80 10.39
N LYS A 334 -21.10 7.07 10.98
CA LYS A 334 -19.94 7.66 11.68
C LYS A 334 -19.04 8.50 10.77
N SER A 335 -18.89 8.11 9.50
CA SER A 335 -18.04 8.80 8.52
C SER A 335 -18.53 10.20 8.11
N SER A 336 -19.70 10.63 8.59
CA SER A 336 -20.24 11.99 8.42
C SER A 336 -19.48 13.06 9.22
N GLN A 337 -18.80 12.67 10.31
CA GLN A 337 -18.04 13.59 11.15
C GLN A 337 -16.72 14.00 10.47
N GLY A 338 -16.62 15.25 10.03
CA GLY A 338 -15.42 15.79 9.38
C GLY A 338 -14.23 16.00 10.33
N ARG A 339 -13.00 15.99 9.80
CA ARG A 339 -11.79 16.38 10.56
C ARG A 339 -11.72 17.90 10.70
N LEU A 340 -11.14 18.40 11.78
CA LEU A 340 -10.78 19.82 11.89
C LEU A 340 -9.84 20.27 10.76
N GLU A 341 -8.91 19.41 10.34
CA GLU A 341 -8.01 19.65 9.19
C GLU A 341 -8.73 19.83 7.84
N SER A 342 -9.99 19.38 7.68
CA SER A 342 -10.78 19.67 6.47
C SER A 342 -11.38 21.08 6.47
N PHE A 343 -11.33 21.80 7.59
CA PHE A 343 -11.74 23.21 7.70
C PHE A 343 -10.55 24.17 7.73
N PHE A 344 -9.35 23.71 8.14
CA PHE A 344 -8.15 24.53 8.29
C PHE A 344 -6.96 23.93 7.54
N LYS A 345 -6.44 24.66 6.53
CA LYS A 345 -5.13 24.34 5.93
C LYS A 345 -4.03 24.52 6.99
N PRO A 346 -3.20 23.49 7.28
CA PRO A 346 -2.12 23.64 8.25
C PRO A 346 -1.08 24.68 7.79
N ILE A 347 -0.92 25.75 8.56
CA ILE A 347 0.22 26.65 8.39
C ILE A 347 1.45 25.97 9.02
N ALA A 348 2.56 25.91 8.28
CA ALA A 348 3.81 25.37 8.82
C ALA A 348 4.37 26.32 9.88
N ASN A 349 4.37 25.90 11.15
CA ASN A 349 4.85 26.72 12.27
C ASN A 349 6.38 26.90 12.24
N THR A 350 6.85 27.92 11.54
CA THR A 350 8.24 28.40 11.51
C THR A 350 8.59 29.19 12.79
N SER A 351 8.27 28.62 13.96
CA SER A 351 8.56 29.22 15.27
C SER A 351 9.22 28.19 16.21
N THR A 352 10.53 28.29 16.36
CA THR A 352 11.31 27.49 17.32
C THR A 352 10.81 27.77 18.75
N PRO A 353 10.61 26.75 19.61
CA PRO A 353 10.21 26.98 21.00
C PRO A 353 11.28 27.73 21.78
N LEU A 354 11.03 29.02 22.09
CA LEU A 354 11.88 29.79 22.99
C LEU A 354 11.91 29.13 24.36
N LYS A 355 13.11 28.86 24.89
CA LYS A 355 13.29 28.33 26.25
C LYS A 355 12.58 29.25 27.25
N ARG A 356 11.61 28.71 27.98
CA ARG A 356 10.91 29.44 29.04
C ARG A 356 11.90 29.76 30.15
N LYS A 357 12.22 31.05 30.31
CA LYS A 357 13.19 31.55 31.29
C LYS A 357 12.64 31.32 32.71
N GLU A 358 13.49 30.87 33.62
CA GLU A 358 13.14 30.81 35.04
C GLU A 358 13.03 32.22 35.61
N THR A 359 11.92 32.50 36.28
CA THR A 359 11.73 33.65 37.18
C THR A 359 10.97 33.15 38.39
N GLY A 360 11.71 32.70 39.40
CA GLY A 360 11.12 32.42 40.71
C GLY A 360 10.97 33.72 41.47
N ASP A 361 9.76 34.02 41.94
CA ASP A 361 9.61 34.77 43.19
C ASP A 361 8.30 34.37 43.89
N LYS A 362 8.34 34.32 45.22
CA LYS A 362 7.19 34.07 46.10
C LYS A 362 7.47 34.68 47.47
N PRO A 363 6.68 35.66 47.94
CA PRO A 363 6.81 36.16 49.31
C PRO A 363 6.40 35.06 50.31
N SER A 364 6.98 35.15 51.51
CA SER A 364 6.87 34.15 52.57
C SER A 364 5.77 34.49 53.59
N MET A 365 5.20 33.45 54.20
CA MET A 365 4.69 33.51 55.58
C MET A 365 4.87 32.14 56.26
N ALA A 366 5.33 32.17 57.51
CA ALA A 366 5.19 31.09 58.49
C ALA A 366 3.85 31.29 59.26
N ALA A 367 3.35 30.41 60.14
CA ALA A 367 3.89 29.21 60.80
C ALA A 367 2.75 28.16 60.91
N ALA A 368 2.74 27.09 61.72
CA ALA A 368 3.60 26.64 62.82
C ALA A 368 3.57 25.09 62.94
N THR A 369 3.98 24.53 64.09
CA THR A 369 4.03 23.08 64.36
C THR A 369 3.25 22.66 65.60
N SER A 370 2.65 21.47 65.60
CA SER A 370 2.44 20.65 66.80
C SER A 370 2.59 19.15 66.45
N LYS A 371 2.78 18.27 67.45
CA LYS A 371 3.29 16.90 67.25
C LYS A 371 2.88 15.98 68.43
N LYS A 372 2.77 14.66 68.17
CA LYS A 372 2.56 13.52 69.11
C LYS A 372 1.11 13.30 69.63
N SER A 373 0.66 12.08 70.01
CA SER A 373 1.11 10.69 69.68
C SER A 373 0.23 9.58 70.31
N LYS A 374 0.26 8.36 69.72
CA LYS A 374 -0.10 7.04 70.34
C LYS A 374 -1.59 6.83 70.72
N PRO A 375 -2.06 5.61 71.10
CA PRO A 375 -1.41 4.28 71.22
C PRO A 375 -2.00 3.23 70.23
N ALA A 376 -1.93 1.90 70.46
CA ALA A 376 -0.75 1.01 70.45
C ALA A 376 -1.17 -0.49 70.50
N GLY A 377 -0.42 -1.41 69.86
CA GLY A 377 -0.63 -2.87 69.93
C GLY A 377 0.26 -3.64 68.94
N GLY A 378 0.64 -4.92 69.16
CA GLY A 378 0.48 -5.76 70.36
C GLY A 378 0.88 -7.21 70.04
N ARG A 379 1.82 -7.82 70.77
CA ARG A 379 2.27 -9.20 70.49
C ARG A 379 2.80 -9.95 71.73
N LYS A 380 2.06 -10.99 72.12
CA LYS A 380 2.44 -12.18 72.90
C LYS A 380 1.45 -13.29 72.46
N LYS A 381 1.79 -14.58 72.52
CA LYS A 381 3.01 -15.21 73.04
C LYS A 381 3.70 -16.00 71.93
#